data_AF-X5IAQ5-F1
#
_entry.id   AF-X5IAQ5-F1
#
_cell.length_a   1.000
_cell.length_b   1.000
_cell.length_c   1.000
_cell.angle_alpha   90.00
_cell.angle_beta   90.00
_cell.angle_gamma   90.00
#
_symmetry.space_group_name_H-M   'P 1'
#
loop_
_entity.id
_entity.type
_entity.pdbx_description
1 polymer ?
#
loop_
_entity_poly.entity_id
_entity_poly.type
_entity_poly.pdbx_seq_one_letter_code
_entity_poly.pdbx_strand_id
1 'polypeptide(L)'
;MNHILEMLIKLLKVGMEAIDRKGLIAILTSSIGNDEMDDSEQAVMVYNELIDKLQLNIPKDVDYRPNIYSYFGIQKKPNDTILVEMMICIFHIKRFDSELFVFKDKGWQKVSEDELQGLISKMIQVLLVDYKPSLSTLKNVVDGIQKSTDIEKLVEHRQYIGCGRNMFNLKTFKVVDNDLEIFPKTRLDLELDINDTITDKIPPNFKQYMLELANYDHDLQYFLFQHMAVLLTADTKLRRGLFLYGTAKNGKSVYIKLVKSFFYSNDIVSKTLNELGGRFDKESLIGKRIMASDEVGKANIDEATVNDFKKLLSVEPIHADRKGRTQVEVTLDLKLIFNTNAVLNFPSSHAKALERRIAVIPCEYYVEKADPDLIEKLQDEKKEIFLYLMYVYKQIVKNDIEYLQNDRVTEISHDWLNFGYEFVSSKSANIAHQKACINLLRKLIEIKPGSRIKVSRLNEVIRDEIKVSSQVINDLVQANFNVQSRLNNGYKYWVDLGWKETDKKDDMISFDKNENVTDDEFLYEDDLNLGWEDFDDE
;
A
#
# COMPACT_ATOMS: atom_id res chain seq x y z
N MET A 1 43.57 -21.38 13.70
CA MET A 1 42.83 -22.65 13.93
C MET A 1 41.34 -22.40 14.08
N ASN A 2 40.82 -22.02 15.25
CA ASN A 2 39.37 -21.89 15.45
C ASN A 2 38.69 -20.81 14.59
N HIS A 3 39.34 -19.68 14.36
CA HIS A 3 38.68 -18.54 13.72
C HIS A 3 38.27 -18.80 12.26
N ILE A 4 39.03 -19.56 11.45
CA ILE A 4 38.66 -19.83 10.05
C ILE A 4 37.52 -20.84 9.97
N LEU A 5 37.58 -21.91 10.76
CA LEU A 5 36.52 -22.92 10.84
C LEU A 5 35.23 -22.33 11.44
N GLU A 6 35.32 -21.54 12.50
CA GLU A 6 34.19 -20.80 13.08
C GLU A 6 33.61 -19.79 12.08
N MET A 7 34.45 -19.13 11.29
CA MET A 7 34.03 -18.20 10.24
C MET A 7 33.34 -18.91 9.07
N LEU A 8 33.83 -20.08 8.66
CA LEU A 8 33.21 -20.96 7.67
C LEU A 8 31.85 -21.46 8.15
N ILE A 9 31.76 -21.95 9.39
CA ILE A 9 30.50 -22.38 10.01
C ILE A 9 29.51 -21.21 10.08
N LYS A 10 29.98 -20.01 10.43
CA LYS A 10 29.13 -18.80 10.49
C LYS A 10 28.65 -18.37 9.10
N LEU A 11 29.51 -18.47 8.08
CA LEU A 11 29.17 -18.21 6.68
C LEU A 11 28.12 -19.19 6.15
N LEU A 12 28.36 -20.48 6.34
CA LEU A 12 27.46 -21.52 5.88
C LEU A 12 26.10 -21.37 6.56
N LYS A 13 26.06 -20.96 7.83
CA LYS A 13 24.78 -20.60 8.47
C LYS A 13 24.06 -19.39 7.83
N VAL A 14 24.78 -18.44 7.23
CA VAL A 14 24.21 -17.21 6.66
C VAL A 14 23.88 -17.34 5.17
N GLY A 15 24.61 -18.18 4.43
CA GLY A 15 24.52 -18.30 2.98
C GLY A 15 24.43 -19.72 2.44
N MET A 16 24.21 -20.76 3.27
CA MET A 16 24.09 -22.16 2.81
C MET A 16 23.08 -22.34 1.69
N GLU A 17 21.98 -21.59 1.78
CA GLU A 17 20.85 -21.67 0.86
C GLU A 17 21.12 -20.86 -0.41
N ALA A 18 22.01 -19.87 -0.35
CA ALA A 18 22.48 -19.10 -1.51
C ALA A 18 23.39 -19.92 -2.42
N ILE A 19 24.14 -20.86 -1.83
CA ILE A 19 25.21 -21.55 -2.53
C ILE A 19 24.63 -22.49 -3.58
N ASP A 20 25.02 -22.32 -4.84
CA ASP A 20 24.72 -23.29 -5.89
C ASP A 20 25.42 -24.61 -5.61
N ARG A 21 24.77 -25.49 -4.86
CA ARG A 21 25.35 -26.80 -4.55
C ARG A 21 25.52 -27.65 -5.79
N LYS A 22 24.57 -27.58 -6.75
CA LYS A 22 24.63 -28.40 -7.97
C LYS A 22 25.72 -27.89 -8.90
N GLY A 23 25.78 -26.58 -9.13
CA GLY A 23 26.86 -25.95 -9.89
C GLY A 23 28.20 -26.14 -9.21
N LEU A 24 28.29 -26.00 -7.89
CA LEU A 24 29.52 -26.26 -7.15
C LEU A 24 29.94 -27.73 -7.26
N ILE A 25 29.04 -28.70 -7.11
CA ILE A 25 29.35 -30.12 -7.36
C ILE A 25 29.81 -30.33 -8.80
N ALA A 26 29.13 -29.74 -9.78
CA ALA A 26 29.48 -29.87 -11.19
C ALA A 26 30.87 -29.29 -11.48
N ILE A 27 31.20 -28.12 -10.92
CA ILE A 27 32.53 -27.50 -11.00
C ILE A 27 33.56 -28.43 -10.34
N LEU A 28 33.31 -28.85 -9.10
CA LEU A 28 34.22 -29.68 -8.32
C LEU A 28 34.41 -31.09 -8.90
N THR A 29 33.44 -31.68 -9.59
CA THR A 29 33.55 -33.05 -10.13
C THR A 29 33.85 -33.08 -11.63
N SER A 30 34.00 -31.91 -12.26
CA SER A 30 34.39 -31.82 -13.66
C SER A 30 35.79 -32.41 -13.87
N SER A 31 35.96 -33.21 -14.92
CA SER A 31 37.22 -33.93 -15.17
C SER A 31 38.25 -33.02 -15.83
N ILE A 32 39.01 -32.23 -15.06
CA ILE A 32 40.05 -31.37 -15.65
C ILE A 32 41.26 -31.12 -14.73
N GLY A 33 42.44 -31.51 -15.21
CA GLY A 33 43.73 -30.83 -14.96
C GLY A 33 44.43 -30.99 -13.61
N ASN A 34 45.65 -31.53 -13.63
CA ASN A 34 46.60 -31.51 -12.51
C ASN A 34 47.34 -30.16 -12.48
N ASP A 35 46.84 -29.20 -11.70
CA ASP A 35 47.60 -27.99 -11.35
C ASP A 35 48.24 -28.16 -9.95
N GLU A 36 49.52 -27.82 -9.82
CA GLU A 36 50.27 -27.93 -8.55
C GLU A 36 49.83 -26.83 -7.57
N MET A 37 49.49 -27.23 -6.33
CA MET A 37 49.02 -26.34 -5.27
C MET A 37 49.44 -26.78 -3.87
N ASP A 38 49.18 -25.91 -2.89
CA ASP A 38 49.47 -26.13 -1.47
C ASP A 38 48.65 -27.30 -0.88
N ASP A 39 49.36 -28.39 -0.56
CA ASP A 39 48.91 -29.60 0.11
C ASP A 39 48.91 -29.47 1.65
N SER A 40 48.76 -28.25 2.19
CA SER A 40 48.72 -28.10 3.64
C SER A 40 47.54 -28.87 4.24
N GLU A 41 47.78 -29.65 5.30
CA GLU A 41 46.72 -30.40 6.03
C GLU A 41 45.55 -29.48 6.44
N GLN A 42 45.82 -28.19 6.65
CA GLN A 42 44.84 -27.18 7.03
C GLN A 42 43.84 -26.88 5.90
N ALA A 43 44.32 -26.79 4.66
CA ALA A 43 43.50 -26.56 3.49
C ALA A 43 42.53 -27.71 3.27
N VAL A 44 43.03 -28.94 3.40
CA VAL A 44 42.25 -30.17 3.31
C VAL A 44 41.16 -30.22 4.38
N MET A 45 41.48 -29.83 5.63
CA MET A 45 40.48 -29.78 6.71
C MET A 45 39.35 -28.77 6.45
N VAL A 46 39.67 -27.53 6.04
CA VAL A 46 38.66 -26.49 5.80
C VAL A 46 37.78 -26.85 4.59
N TYR A 47 38.40 -27.41 3.56
CA TYR A 47 37.71 -27.87 2.35
C TYR A 47 36.78 -29.06 2.64
N ASN A 48 37.23 -30.03 3.43
CA ASN A 48 36.40 -31.16 3.87
C ASN A 48 35.24 -30.72 4.78
N GLU A 49 35.46 -29.74 5.67
CA GLU A 49 34.39 -29.14 6.46
C GLU A 49 33.35 -28.43 5.57
N LEU A 50 33.78 -27.75 4.49
CA LEU A 50 32.88 -27.17 3.49
C LEU A 50 32.02 -28.27 2.83
N ILE A 51 32.64 -29.36 2.35
CA ILE A 51 31.94 -30.50 1.75
C ILE A 51 30.90 -31.07 2.71
N ASP A 52 31.28 -31.24 3.98
CA ASP A 52 30.41 -31.76 5.03
C ASP A 52 29.19 -30.88 5.28
N LYS A 53 29.42 -29.58 5.45
CA LYS A 53 28.34 -28.64 5.76
C LYS A 53 27.41 -28.40 4.59
N LEU A 54 27.94 -28.38 3.37
CA LEU A 54 27.14 -28.25 2.15
C LEU A 54 26.54 -29.59 1.69
N GLN A 55 26.88 -30.71 2.33
CA GLN A 55 26.39 -32.05 1.99
C GLN A 55 26.58 -32.37 0.49
N LEU A 56 27.75 -32.04 -0.06
CA LEU A 56 27.98 -32.12 -1.51
C LEU A 56 28.04 -33.57 -2.05
N ASN A 57 28.04 -34.59 -1.20
CA ASN A 57 28.08 -36.02 -1.59
C ASN A 57 29.21 -36.36 -2.59
N ILE A 58 30.41 -35.82 -2.36
CA ILE A 58 31.63 -36.10 -3.16
C ILE A 58 32.74 -36.73 -2.28
N PRO A 59 33.60 -37.63 -2.84
CA PRO A 59 34.72 -38.24 -2.10
C PRO A 59 35.67 -37.21 -1.48
N LYS A 60 35.95 -37.29 -0.17
CA LYS A 60 36.77 -36.29 0.58
C LYS A 60 38.27 -36.53 0.53
N ASP A 61 38.68 -37.70 0.06
CA ASP A 61 40.06 -38.12 -0.17
C ASP A 61 40.60 -37.60 -1.50
N VAL A 62 39.76 -36.97 -2.32
CA VAL A 62 40.12 -36.38 -3.61
C VAL A 62 40.11 -34.86 -3.48
N ASP A 63 41.20 -34.23 -3.89
CA ASP A 63 41.27 -32.77 -4.00
C ASP A 63 40.64 -32.30 -5.30
N TYR A 64 39.48 -31.64 -5.20
CA TYR A 64 38.77 -31.07 -6.34
C TYR A 64 39.06 -29.57 -6.55
N ARG A 65 39.91 -28.95 -5.72
CA ARG A 65 40.30 -27.54 -5.91
C ARG A 65 40.84 -27.28 -7.33
N PRO A 66 41.70 -28.14 -7.94
CA PRO A 66 42.16 -27.96 -9.32
C PRO A 66 41.04 -27.80 -10.35
N ASN A 67 39.88 -28.42 -10.11
CA ASN A 67 38.74 -28.32 -11.02
C ASN A 67 38.10 -26.92 -11.00
N ILE A 68 38.16 -26.21 -9.86
CA ILE A 68 37.79 -24.77 -9.80
C ILE A 68 38.77 -23.96 -10.64
N TYR A 69 40.07 -24.20 -10.49
CA TYR A 69 41.09 -23.48 -11.26
C TYR A 69 40.90 -23.70 -12.75
N SER A 70 40.68 -24.94 -13.17
CA SER A 70 40.49 -25.26 -14.57
C SER A 70 39.17 -24.71 -15.15
N TYR A 71 38.06 -24.86 -14.42
CA TYR A 71 36.74 -24.39 -14.85
C TYR A 71 36.73 -22.88 -15.11
N PHE A 72 37.36 -22.10 -14.22
CA PHE A 72 37.45 -20.65 -14.35
C PHE A 72 38.72 -20.17 -15.10
N GLY A 73 39.51 -21.09 -15.68
CA GLY A 73 40.73 -20.76 -16.43
C GLY A 73 41.82 -20.06 -15.60
N ILE A 74 41.88 -20.34 -14.30
CA ILE A 74 42.78 -19.72 -13.32
C ILE A 74 44.15 -20.40 -13.39
N GLN A 75 45.04 -19.93 -14.26
CA GLN A 75 46.43 -20.43 -14.33
C GLN A 75 47.38 -19.84 -13.27
N LYS A 76 46.97 -18.75 -12.59
CA LYS A 76 47.72 -17.98 -11.57
C LYS A 76 46.73 -17.31 -10.61
N LYS A 77 47.22 -16.49 -9.66
CA LYS A 77 46.40 -15.58 -8.82
C LYS A 77 45.22 -15.01 -9.64
N PRO A 78 43.95 -15.34 -9.30
CA PRO A 78 42.81 -14.99 -10.14
C PRO A 78 42.67 -13.47 -10.22
N ASN A 79 42.35 -13.00 -11.43
CA ASN A 79 42.07 -11.59 -11.66
C ASN A 79 40.66 -11.23 -11.16
N ASP A 80 40.40 -9.93 -11.06
CA ASP A 80 39.15 -9.42 -10.51
C ASP A 80 37.93 -9.87 -11.33
N THR A 81 38.04 -9.99 -12.66
CA THR A 81 36.94 -10.44 -13.54
C THR A 81 36.51 -11.87 -13.26
N ILE A 82 37.48 -12.79 -13.14
CA ILE A 82 37.19 -14.19 -12.81
C ILE A 82 36.53 -14.28 -11.44
N LEU A 83 37.03 -13.53 -10.45
CA LEU A 83 36.42 -13.49 -9.12
C LEU A 83 34.98 -12.96 -9.15
N VAL A 84 34.68 -11.97 -9.99
CA VAL A 84 33.30 -11.45 -10.18
C VAL A 84 32.39 -12.56 -10.70
N GLU A 85 32.76 -13.22 -11.79
CA GLU A 85 31.97 -14.31 -12.39
C GLU A 85 31.77 -15.48 -11.42
N MET A 86 32.85 -15.90 -10.75
CA MET A 86 32.79 -16.94 -9.71
C MET A 86 31.77 -16.61 -8.63
N MET A 87 31.83 -15.40 -8.06
CA MET A 87 30.99 -15.02 -6.93
C MET A 87 29.52 -14.85 -7.33
N ILE A 88 29.24 -14.36 -8.55
CA ILE A 88 27.87 -14.28 -9.09
C ILE A 88 27.25 -15.68 -9.16
N CYS A 89 27.97 -16.64 -9.75
CA CYS A 89 27.51 -18.02 -9.89
C CYS A 89 27.33 -18.70 -8.53
N ILE A 90 28.36 -18.64 -7.66
CA ILE A 90 28.37 -19.38 -6.39
C ILE A 90 27.25 -18.90 -5.46
N PHE A 91 27.01 -17.60 -5.35
CA PHE A 91 26.00 -17.07 -4.44
C PHE A 91 24.61 -16.87 -5.07
N HIS A 92 24.42 -17.30 -6.33
CA HIS A 92 23.26 -16.98 -7.16
C HIS A 92 22.87 -15.49 -7.04
N ILE A 93 23.85 -14.60 -7.22
CA ILE A 93 23.58 -13.16 -7.10
C ILE A 93 22.63 -12.78 -8.23
N LYS A 94 21.47 -12.22 -7.89
CA LYS A 94 20.50 -11.70 -8.86
C LYS A 94 20.18 -10.23 -8.56
N ARG A 95 19.66 -9.52 -9.55
CA ARG A 95 19.38 -8.07 -9.45
C ARG A 95 17.88 -7.79 -9.47
N PHE A 96 17.43 -6.88 -8.62
CA PHE A 96 16.07 -6.36 -8.62
C PHE A 96 16.09 -4.86 -8.30
N ASP A 97 15.42 -4.03 -9.10
CA ASP A 97 15.39 -2.56 -8.94
C ASP A 97 16.77 -1.91 -8.74
N SER A 98 17.76 -2.35 -9.52
CA SER A 98 19.18 -1.92 -9.45
C SER A 98 19.95 -2.35 -8.20
N GLU A 99 19.31 -3.08 -7.29
CA GLU A 99 19.90 -3.60 -6.06
C GLU A 99 20.24 -5.10 -6.23
N LEU A 100 21.24 -5.56 -5.50
CA LEU A 100 21.65 -6.96 -5.50
C LEU A 100 20.93 -7.74 -4.42
N PHE A 101 20.58 -8.98 -4.75
CA PHE A 101 19.91 -9.92 -3.89
C PHE A 101 20.68 -11.24 -3.87
N VAL A 102 20.68 -11.88 -2.70
CA VAL A 102 21.18 -13.23 -2.49
C VAL A 102 20.11 -14.03 -1.74
N PHE A 103 20.03 -15.32 -2.02
CA PHE A 103 19.08 -16.19 -1.34
C PHE A 103 19.63 -16.63 0.01
N LYS A 104 18.92 -16.40 1.11
CA LYS A 104 19.33 -16.78 2.47
C LYS A 104 18.23 -17.63 3.11
N ASP A 105 18.37 -17.89 4.41
CA ASP A 105 17.40 -18.66 5.22
C ASP A 105 15.95 -18.17 5.11
N LYS A 106 15.74 -16.87 4.92
CA LYS A 106 14.40 -16.28 4.68
C LYS A 106 14.07 -16.02 3.21
N GLY A 107 14.71 -16.75 2.29
CA GLY A 107 14.60 -16.57 0.85
C GLY A 107 15.43 -15.40 0.32
N TRP A 108 15.03 -14.81 -0.80
CA TRP A 108 15.73 -13.70 -1.46
C TRP A 108 15.77 -12.43 -0.61
N GLN A 109 16.97 -12.00 -0.22
CA GLN A 109 17.20 -10.81 0.60
C GLN A 109 18.15 -9.84 -0.10
N LYS A 110 17.88 -8.54 0.05
CA LYS A 110 18.79 -7.48 -0.37
C LYS A 110 20.12 -7.63 0.37
N VAL A 111 21.23 -7.51 -0.34
CA VAL A 111 22.58 -7.53 0.23
C VAL A 111 23.21 -6.15 0.13
N SER A 112 23.82 -5.65 1.21
CA SER A 112 24.60 -4.40 1.17
C SER A 112 26.00 -4.65 0.60
N GLU A 113 26.68 -3.61 0.12
CA GLU A 113 28.07 -3.72 -0.34
C GLU A 113 28.99 -4.30 0.76
N ASP A 114 28.86 -3.84 2.01
CA ASP A 114 29.67 -4.34 3.13
C ASP A 114 29.39 -5.82 3.43
N GLU A 115 28.12 -6.22 3.39
CA GLU A 115 27.74 -7.62 3.59
C GLU A 115 28.29 -8.49 2.45
N LEU A 116 28.13 -8.05 1.20
CA LEU A 116 28.61 -8.74 0.01
C LEU A 116 30.14 -8.88 0.04
N GLN A 117 30.86 -7.80 0.36
CA GLN A 117 32.32 -7.83 0.51
C GLN A 117 32.75 -8.84 1.58
N GLY A 118 32.02 -8.89 2.70
CA GLY A 118 32.24 -9.85 3.77
C GLY A 118 31.99 -11.31 3.35
N LEU A 119 30.94 -11.56 2.56
CA LEU A 119 30.63 -12.88 2.00
C LEU A 119 31.71 -13.33 1.01
N ILE A 120 32.05 -12.46 0.05
CA ILE A 120 33.05 -12.71 -1.00
C ILE A 120 34.43 -12.96 -0.40
N SER A 121 34.89 -12.08 0.50
CA SER A 121 36.22 -12.20 1.12
C SER A 121 36.44 -13.55 1.78
N LYS A 122 35.40 -14.03 2.45
CA LYS A 122 35.49 -15.29 3.17
C LYS A 122 35.32 -16.49 2.23
N MET A 123 34.42 -16.42 1.23
CA MET A 123 34.27 -17.49 0.23
C MET A 123 35.55 -17.69 -0.58
N ILE A 124 36.19 -16.59 -0.98
CA ILE A 124 37.49 -16.60 -1.65
C ILE A 124 38.54 -17.34 -0.81
N GLN A 125 38.66 -17.03 0.49
CA GLN A 125 39.63 -17.68 1.39
C GLN A 125 39.37 -19.18 1.58
N VAL A 126 38.15 -19.63 1.28
CA VAL A 126 37.74 -21.03 1.41
C VAL A 126 38.00 -21.81 0.13
N LEU A 127 37.70 -21.20 -1.03
CA LEU A 127 37.90 -21.81 -2.34
C LEU A 127 39.36 -21.74 -2.81
N LEU A 128 40.08 -20.68 -2.44
CA LEU A 128 41.44 -20.40 -2.87
C LEU A 128 42.39 -20.38 -1.66
N VAL A 129 43.04 -21.51 -1.45
CA VAL A 129 43.96 -21.74 -0.33
C VAL A 129 45.19 -20.83 -0.49
N ASP A 130 45.69 -20.28 0.63
CA ASP A 130 46.75 -19.26 0.71
C ASP A 130 46.49 -17.95 -0.05
N TYR A 131 45.30 -17.78 -0.61
CA TYR A 131 44.90 -16.55 -1.26
C TYR A 131 44.05 -15.71 -0.31
N LYS A 132 44.70 -14.73 0.31
CA LYS A 132 44.00 -13.66 1.02
C LYS A 132 43.86 -12.45 0.10
N PRO A 133 42.65 -12.14 -0.39
CA PRO A 133 42.44 -10.98 -1.25
C PRO A 133 42.74 -9.71 -0.47
N SER A 134 43.38 -8.73 -1.12
CA SER A 134 43.57 -7.40 -0.52
C SER A 134 42.21 -6.68 -0.44
N LEU A 135 42.13 -5.66 0.41
CA LEU A 135 40.95 -4.79 0.47
C LEU A 135 40.64 -4.13 -0.88
N SER A 136 41.68 -3.80 -1.67
CA SER A 136 41.50 -3.23 -3.01
C SER A 136 40.86 -4.23 -3.97
N THR A 137 41.33 -5.48 -3.99
CA THR A 137 40.75 -6.54 -4.81
C THR A 137 39.29 -6.80 -4.42
N LEU A 138 38.98 -6.87 -3.13
CA LEU A 138 37.61 -7.06 -2.66
C LEU A 138 36.68 -5.93 -3.12
N LYS A 139 37.13 -4.69 -3.01
CA LYS A 139 36.37 -3.53 -3.52
C LYS A 139 36.16 -3.63 -5.03
N ASN A 140 37.21 -3.95 -5.80
CA ASN A 140 37.08 -4.10 -7.25
C ASN A 140 36.10 -5.20 -7.64
N VAL A 141 36.10 -6.33 -6.94
CA VAL A 141 35.15 -7.43 -7.18
C VAL A 141 33.73 -7.00 -6.85
N VAL A 142 33.50 -6.40 -5.69
CA VAL A 142 32.16 -5.89 -5.32
C VAL A 142 31.67 -4.84 -6.31
N ASP A 143 32.51 -3.87 -6.67
CA ASP A 143 32.24 -2.86 -7.70
C ASP A 143 31.92 -3.50 -9.05
N GLY A 144 32.68 -4.54 -9.43
CA GLY A 144 32.50 -5.30 -10.65
C GLY A 144 31.14 -6.00 -10.69
N ILE A 145 30.74 -6.66 -9.61
CA ILE A 145 29.41 -7.26 -9.47
C ILE A 145 28.33 -6.17 -9.52
N GLN A 146 28.51 -5.06 -8.79
CA GLN A 146 27.55 -3.96 -8.73
C GLN A 146 27.29 -3.34 -10.12
N LYS A 147 28.33 -3.29 -10.97
CA LYS A 147 28.28 -2.72 -12.33
C LYS A 147 28.01 -3.76 -13.41
N SER A 148 28.08 -5.06 -13.10
CA SER A 148 27.89 -6.12 -14.08
C SER A 148 26.47 -6.12 -14.66
N THR A 149 26.40 -6.10 -15.99
CA THR A 149 25.15 -6.19 -16.77
C THR A 149 24.65 -7.61 -16.94
N ASP A 150 25.51 -8.59 -16.69
CA ASP A 150 25.25 -10.02 -16.96
C ASP A 150 24.54 -10.71 -15.79
N ILE A 151 24.37 -10.01 -14.66
CA ILE A 151 23.60 -10.50 -13.52
C ILE A 151 22.13 -10.66 -13.90
N GLU A 152 21.61 -11.87 -13.75
CA GLU A 152 20.22 -12.19 -13.97
C GLU A 152 19.29 -11.32 -13.12
N LYS A 153 18.14 -10.96 -13.70
CA LYS A 153 17.13 -10.17 -13.01
C LYS A 153 16.12 -11.07 -12.31
N LEU A 154 15.81 -10.77 -11.05
CA LEU A 154 14.67 -11.39 -10.37
C LEU A 154 13.36 -10.88 -10.97
N VAL A 155 12.37 -11.77 -11.04
CA VAL A 155 11.01 -11.46 -11.47
C VAL A 155 10.07 -11.71 -10.30
N GLU A 156 9.35 -10.67 -9.88
CA GLU A 156 8.41 -10.77 -8.75
C GLU A 156 7.23 -11.72 -9.06
N HIS A 157 6.95 -12.64 -8.14
CA HIS A 157 5.83 -13.56 -8.20
C HIS A 157 4.70 -13.13 -7.25
N ARG A 158 3.49 -12.93 -7.81
CA ARG A 158 2.36 -12.36 -7.06
C ARG A 158 1.59 -13.38 -6.20
N GLN A 159 1.68 -14.67 -6.51
CA GLN A 159 0.92 -15.72 -5.82
C GLN A 159 1.61 -16.27 -4.56
N TYR A 160 2.79 -15.76 -4.21
CA TYR A 160 3.49 -16.14 -2.99
C TYR A 160 3.71 -14.92 -2.11
N ILE A 161 3.61 -15.14 -0.81
CA ILE A 161 4.00 -14.20 0.23
C ILE A 161 5.18 -14.82 0.97
N GLY A 162 6.32 -14.12 1.02
CA GLY A 162 7.44 -14.56 1.86
C GLY A 162 7.08 -14.38 3.35
N CYS A 163 7.25 -15.43 4.14
CA CYS A 163 6.94 -15.50 5.56
C CYS A 163 8.12 -16.13 6.31
N GLY A 164 9.22 -15.39 6.37
CA GLY A 164 10.45 -15.87 7.01
C GLY A 164 11.05 -17.03 6.23
N ARG A 165 11.26 -18.17 6.89
CA ARG A 165 11.86 -19.37 6.26
C ARG A 165 10.96 -20.09 5.26
N ASN A 166 9.69 -19.73 5.22
CA ASN A 166 8.70 -20.34 4.34
C ASN A 166 7.99 -19.27 3.51
N MET A 167 7.17 -19.74 2.56
CA MET A 167 6.26 -18.90 1.79
C MET A 167 4.82 -19.36 2.00
N PHE A 168 3.88 -18.42 1.88
CA PHE A 168 2.46 -18.73 1.81
C PHE A 168 1.98 -18.67 0.36
N ASN A 169 1.39 -19.76 -0.14
CA ASN A 169 0.86 -19.85 -1.50
C ASN A 169 -0.61 -19.41 -1.54
N LEU A 170 -0.89 -18.30 -2.23
CA LEU A 170 -2.23 -17.70 -2.36
C LEU A 170 -3.19 -18.47 -3.27
N LYS A 171 -2.70 -19.45 -4.05
CA LYS A 171 -3.53 -20.32 -4.88
C LYS A 171 -4.03 -21.53 -4.10
N THR A 172 -3.13 -22.16 -3.34
CA THR A 172 -3.45 -23.38 -2.57
C THR A 172 -3.85 -23.08 -1.12
N PHE A 173 -3.55 -21.88 -0.63
CA PHE A 173 -3.71 -21.46 0.77
C PHE A 173 -2.95 -22.37 1.75
N LYS A 174 -1.72 -22.73 1.38
CA LYS A 174 -0.81 -23.56 2.18
C LYS A 174 0.54 -22.88 2.33
N VAL A 175 1.21 -23.18 3.44
CA VAL A 175 2.62 -22.88 3.63
C VAL A 175 3.45 -23.85 2.80
N VAL A 176 4.52 -23.36 2.18
CA VAL A 176 5.48 -24.11 1.37
C VAL A 176 6.89 -23.63 1.71
N ASP A 177 7.91 -24.46 1.48
CA ASP A 177 9.31 -24.06 1.65
C ASP A 177 9.68 -22.91 0.71
N ASN A 178 10.70 -22.14 1.09
CA ASN A 178 11.33 -21.16 0.21
C ASN A 178 11.95 -21.84 -1.03
N ASP A 179 11.94 -21.14 -2.17
CA ASP A 179 12.44 -21.67 -3.45
C ASP A 179 13.28 -20.61 -4.18
N LEU A 180 14.47 -21.00 -4.64
CA LEU A 180 15.40 -20.15 -5.41
C LEU A 180 14.75 -19.58 -6.68
N GLU A 181 13.82 -20.29 -7.29
CA GLU A 181 13.13 -19.86 -8.51
C GLU A 181 11.99 -18.86 -8.25
N ILE A 182 11.58 -18.70 -6.99
CA ILE A 182 10.44 -17.87 -6.62
C ILE A 182 10.93 -16.64 -5.86
N PHE A 183 10.65 -15.45 -6.42
CA PHE A 183 10.84 -14.18 -5.74
C PHE A 183 9.49 -13.58 -5.34
N PRO A 184 9.00 -13.78 -4.09
CA PRO A 184 7.67 -13.31 -3.69
C PRO A 184 7.57 -11.80 -3.78
N LYS A 185 6.52 -11.29 -4.44
CA LYS A 185 6.29 -9.84 -4.53
C LYS A 185 6.05 -9.19 -3.16
N THR A 186 5.32 -9.88 -2.30
CA THR A 186 5.10 -9.46 -0.91
C THR A 186 5.95 -10.33 0.00
N ARG A 187 6.68 -9.71 0.92
CA ARG A 187 7.50 -10.37 1.93
C ARG A 187 7.17 -9.71 3.25
N LEU A 188 6.79 -10.52 4.24
CA LEU A 188 6.32 -10.07 5.54
C LEU A 188 7.31 -10.49 6.62
N ASP A 189 7.44 -9.66 7.65
CA ASP A 189 8.17 -9.98 8.86
C ASP A 189 7.33 -10.92 9.76
N LEU A 190 7.08 -12.13 9.27
CA LEU A 190 6.25 -13.13 9.93
C LEU A 190 6.84 -14.51 9.66
N GLU A 191 7.03 -15.32 10.70
CA GLU A 191 7.44 -16.72 10.53
C GLU A 191 6.19 -17.62 10.52
N LEU A 192 6.14 -18.52 9.53
CA LEU A 192 5.13 -19.58 9.44
C LEU A 192 5.82 -20.93 9.40
N ASP A 193 5.20 -21.93 10.01
CA ASP A 193 5.62 -23.33 9.94
C ASP A 193 4.86 -24.06 8.81
N ILE A 194 5.47 -25.10 8.23
CA ILE A 194 4.85 -25.88 7.13
C ILE A 194 3.50 -26.50 7.51
N ASN A 195 3.27 -26.71 8.81
CA ASN A 195 2.05 -27.27 9.36
C ASN A 195 0.98 -26.22 9.70
N ASP A 196 1.31 -24.93 9.62
CA ASP A 196 0.34 -23.88 9.87
C ASP A 196 -0.74 -23.89 8.77
N THR A 197 -1.99 -23.71 9.19
CA THR A 197 -3.14 -23.72 8.29
C THR A 197 -4.04 -22.53 8.56
N ILE A 198 -4.68 -22.02 7.51
CA ILE A 198 -5.65 -20.94 7.65
C ILE A 198 -6.81 -21.36 8.56
N THR A 199 -7.39 -20.41 9.28
CA THR A 199 -8.43 -20.65 10.28
C THR A 199 -9.56 -19.65 10.12
N ASP A 200 -10.80 -20.08 10.35
CA ASP A 200 -11.97 -19.19 10.41
C ASP A 200 -12.14 -18.54 11.80
N LYS A 201 -11.33 -18.95 12.78
CA LYS A 201 -11.34 -18.42 14.14
C LYS A 201 -10.58 -17.11 14.22
N ILE A 202 -11.28 -16.06 14.66
CA ILE A 202 -10.68 -14.75 14.93
C ILE A 202 -9.93 -14.81 16.27
N PRO A 203 -8.64 -14.42 16.35
CA PRO A 203 -7.92 -14.30 17.61
C PRO A 203 -8.63 -13.34 18.57
N PRO A 204 -8.70 -13.63 19.89
CA PRO A 204 -9.58 -12.92 20.81
C PRO A 204 -9.22 -11.45 21.01
N ASN A 205 -7.94 -11.10 21.18
CA ASN A 205 -7.55 -9.69 21.35
C ASN A 205 -7.78 -8.92 20.05
N PHE A 206 -7.42 -9.51 18.90
CA PHE A 206 -7.69 -8.93 17.59
C PHE A 206 -9.19 -8.73 17.32
N LYS A 207 -10.02 -9.72 17.68
CA LYS A 207 -11.49 -9.64 17.53
C LYS A 207 -12.05 -8.47 18.32
N GLN A 208 -11.69 -8.38 19.60
CA GLN A 208 -12.19 -7.33 20.48
C GLN A 208 -11.73 -5.95 20.00
N TYR A 209 -10.44 -5.82 19.69
CA TYR A 209 -9.86 -4.58 19.19
C TYR A 209 -10.54 -4.09 17.90
N MET A 210 -10.75 -4.98 16.92
CA MET A 210 -11.36 -4.61 15.64
C MET A 210 -12.85 -4.31 15.78
N LEU A 211 -13.54 -4.94 16.74
CA LEU A 211 -14.94 -4.63 17.05
C LEU A 211 -15.06 -3.23 17.67
N GLU A 212 -14.16 -2.88 18.60
CA GLU A 212 -14.08 -1.54 19.17
C GLU A 212 -13.73 -0.48 18.12
N LEU A 213 -12.72 -0.75 17.27
CA LEU A 213 -12.35 0.15 16.17
C LEU A 213 -13.52 0.41 15.21
N ALA A 214 -14.34 -0.62 14.97
CA ALA A 214 -15.56 -0.56 14.17
C ALA A 214 -16.77 0.00 14.92
N ASN A 215 -16.63 0.48 16.15
CA ASN A 215 -17.73 0.97 16.98
C ASN A 215 -18.88 -0.04 17.11
N TYR A 216 -18.53 -1.32 17.32
CA TYR A 216 -19.44 -2.47 17.45
C TYR A 216 -20.30 -2.76 16.21
N ASP A 217 -19.95 -2.17 15.05
CA ASP A 217 -20.53 -2.50 13.75
C ASP A 217 -19.83 -3.72 13.16
N HIS A 218 -20.53 -4.86 13.11
CA HIS A 218 -19.99 -6.11 12.61
C HIS A 218 -19.69 -6.09 11.09
N ASP A 219 -20.45 -5.33 10.31
CA ASP A 219 -20.23 -5.22 8.87
C ASP A 219 -18.97 -4.38 8.59
N LEU A 220 -18.78 -3.30 9.35
CA LEU A 220 -17.55 -2.51 9.32
C LEU A 220 -16.35 -3.31 9.84
N GLN A 221 -16.53 -4.11 10.90
CA GLN A 221 -15.48 -5.00 11.42
C GLN A 221 -15.02 -5.99 10.33
N TYR A 222 -15.97 -6.62 9.63
CA TYR A 222 -15.64 -7.56 8.56
C TYR A 222 -14.99 -6.87 7.37
N PHE A 223 -15.46 -5.68 6.98
CA PHE A 223 -14.84 -4.85 5.95
C PHE A 223 -13.38 -4.50 6.28
N LEU A 224 -13.08 -4.19 7.54
CA LEU A 224 -11.71 -3.96 8.00
C LEU A 224 -10.83 -5.21 7.89
N PHE A 225 -11.37 -6.40 8.22
CA PHE A 225 -10.64 -7.66 7.98
C PHE A 225 -10.34 -7.87 6.50
N GLN A 226 -11.31 -7.63 5.61
CA GLN A 226 -11.11 -7.77 4.16
C GLN A 226 -10.01 -6.83 3.64
N HIS A 227 -10.05 -5.56 4.05
CA HIS A 227 -9.04 -4.58 3.67
C HIS A 227 -7.66 -4.94 4.20
N MET A 228 -7.55 -5.32 5.47
CA MET A 228 -6.29 -5.75 6.06
C MET A 228 -5.74 -6.99 5.37
N ALA A 229 -6.58 -7.96 5.01
CA ALA A 229 -6.18 -9.15 4.25
C ALA A 229 -5.60 -8.78 2.88
N VAL A 230 -6.28 -7.91 2.11
CA VAL A 230 -5.77 -7.42 0.81
C VAL A 230 -4.45 -6.67 0.99
N LEU A 231 -4.31 -5.85 2.03
CA LEU A 231 -3.07 -5.15 2.38
C LEU A 231 -1.90 -6.08 2.71
N LEU A 232 -2.10 -7.38 2.97
CA LEU A 232 -1.00 -8.33 3.17
C LEU A 232 -0.63 -9.10 1.90
N THR A 233 -1.25 -8.78 0.77
CA THR A 233 -1.02 -9.43 -0.53
C THR A 233 -0.43 -8.47 -1.58
N ALA A 234 -0.21 -9.01 -2.78
CA ALA A 234 0.14 -8.28 -3.99
C ALA A 234 -1.09 -7.89 -4.84
N ASP A 235 -2.30 -8.05 -4.32
CA ASP A 235 -3.53 -7.65 -5.01
C ASP A 235 -3.62 -6.11 -5.06
N THR A 236 -3.68 -5.58 -6.27
CA THR A 236 -3.84 -4.16 -6.55
C THR A 236 -5.25 -3.80 -7.04
N LYS A 237 -6.07 -4.78 -7.44
CA LYS A 237 -7.45 -4.58 -7.93
C LYS A 237 -8.36 -4.17 -6.78
N LEU A 238 -8.23 -4.84 -5.63
CA LEU A 238 -9.07 -4.62 -4.45
C LEU A 238 -8.48 -3.61 -3.46
N ARG A 239 -7.22 -3.22 -3.64
CA ARG A 239 -6.52 -2.37 -2.70
C ARG A 239 -6.98 -0.93 -2.81
N ARG A 240 -7.25 -0.31 -1.66
CA ARG A 240 -7.55 1.12 -1.53
C ARG A 240 -6.58 1.80 -0.58
N GLY A 241 -6.39 3.11 -0.77
CA GLY A 241 -5.79 3.96 0.24
C GLY A 241 -6.75 4.11 1.41
N LEU A 242 -6.30 3.81 2.62
CA LEU A 242 -7.14 3.88 3.82
C LEU A 242 -6.91 5.20 4.56
N PHE A 243 -8.01 5.88 4.90
CA PHE A 243 -8.02 7.02 5.81
C PHE A 243 -8.81 6.64 7.05
N LEU A 244 -8.14 6.39 8.17
CA LEU A 244 -8.83 6.19 9.44
C LEU A 244 -9.11 7.56 10.04
N TYR A 245 -10.39 7.87 10.21
CA TYR A 245 -10.88 9.18 10.61
C TYR A 245 -11.64 9.15 11.92
N GLY A 246 -11.27 10.03 12.84
CA GLY A 246 -12.04 10.27 14.05
C GLY A 246 -11.22 11.07 15.04
N THR A 247 -11.77 11.36 16.21
CA THR A 247 -11.09 12.13 17.27
C THR A 247 -9.92 11.35 17.91
N ALA A 248 -9.31 11.87 18.96
CA ALA A 248 -8.28 11.13 19.70
C ALA A 248 -8.87 9.96 20.49
N LYS A 249 -8.03 8.98 20.85
CA LYS A 249 -8.34 7.84 21.73
C LYS A 249 -9.40 6.85 21.18
N ASN A 250 -9.28 6.49 19.91
CA ASN A 250 -10.17 5.54 19.23
C ASN A 250 -9.45 4.31 18.64
N GLY A 251 -8.20 4.06 19.06
CA GLY A 251 -7.45 2.88 18.61
C GLY A 251 -6.84 2.97 17.19
N LYS A 252 -7.03 4.06 16.43
CA LYS A 252 -6.46 4.24 15.08
C LYS A 252 -4.95 3.97 14.98
N SER A 253 -4.18 4.49 15.93
CA SER A 253 -2.72 4.30 15.92
C SER A 253 -2.30 2.86 16.22
N VAL A 254 -3.12 2.11 16.96
CA VAL A 254 -2.89 0.68 17.16
C VAL A 254 -3.06 -0.08 15.85
N TYR A 255 -4.00 0.31 14.99
CA TYR A 255 -4.26 -0.32 13.70
C TYR A 255 -3.05 -0.18 12.78
N ILE A 256 -2.55 1.05 12.63
CA ILE A 256 -1.36 1.32 11.81
C ILE A 256 -0.15 0.57 12.37
N LYS A 257 0.06 0.56 13.70
CA LYS A 257 1.15 -0.20 14.32
C LYS A 257 1.05 -1.69 14.06
N LEU A 258 -0.15 -2.26 14.16
CA LEU A 258 -0.39 -3.68 13.86
C LEU A 258 -0.10 -3.99 12.40
N VAL A 259 -0.63 -3.21 11.45
CA VAL A 259 -0.35 -3.41 10.02
C VAL A 259 1.13 -3.26 9.71
N LYS A 260 1.78 -2.20 10.22
CA LYS A 260 3.24 -2.00 10.08
C LYS A 260 4.03 -3.19 10.61
N SER A 261 3.59 -3.82 11.69
CA SER A 261 4.31 -4.95 12.28
C SER A 261 4.49 -6.11 11.29
N PHE A 262 3.59 -6.30 10.31
CA PHE A 262 3.74 -7.34 9.29
C PHE A 262 4.85 -7.06 8.26
N PHE A 263 5.39 -5.84 8.19
CA PHE A 263 6.42 -5.48 7.22
C PHE A 263 7.77 -5.29 7.90
N TYR A 264 8.85 -5.57 7.18
CA TYR A 264 10.19 -5.23 7.67
C TYR A 264 10.34 -3.72 7.81
N SER A 265 11.09 -3.28 8.83
CA SER A 265 11.31 -1.85 9.11
C SER A 265 11.84 -1.07 7.89
N ASN A 266 12.67 -1.71 7.06
CA ASN A 266 13.21 -1.12 5.84
C ASN A 266 12.17 -0.93 4.73
N ASP A 267 11.04 -1.63 4.77
CA ASP A 267 9.96 -1.54 3.78
C ASP A 267 8.92 -0.47 4.14
N ILE A 268 9.02 0.12 5.33
CA ILE A 268 8.07 1.08 5.86
C ILE A 268 8.60 2.51 5.66
N VAL A 269 7.70 3.41 5.27
CA VAL A 269 7.92 4.86 5.35
C VAL A 269 6.76 5.50 6.10
N SER A 270 7.08 6.40 7.03
CA SER A 270 6.08 7.15 7.80
C SER A 270 6.09 8.59 7.29
N LYS A 271 5.16 8.89 6.38
CA LYS A 271 4.97 10.21 5.79
C LYS A 271 3.48 10.49 5.65
N THR A 272 3.08 11.71 5.95
CA THR A 272 1.76 12.27 5.65
C THR A 272 1.56 12.43 4.15
N LEU A 273 0.30 12.60 3.73
CA LEU A 273 -0.03 12.79 2.33
C LEU A 273 0.61 14.08 1.75
N ASN A 274 0.65 15.16 2.53
CA ASN A 274 1.21 16.44 2.10
C ASN A 274 2.72 16.41 1.85
N GLU A 275 3.43 15.50 2.52
CA GLU A 275 4.86 15.33 2.30
C GLU A 275 5.18 14.72 0.93
N LEU A 276 4.20 14.24 0.16
CA LEU A 276 4.45 13.84 -1.24
C LEU A 276 4.79 15.02 -2.16
N GLY A 277 4.36 16.24 -1.80
CA GLY A 277 4.53 17.44 -2.62
C GLY A 277 5.92 18.06 -2.58
N GLY A 278 6.81 17.63 -1.68
CA GLY A 278 8.15 18.20 -1.58
C GLY A 278 9.14 17.58 -2.57
N ARG A 279 10.14 18.38 -2.96
CA ARG A 279 11.02 18.12 -4.12
C ARG A 279 11.73 16.77 -4.05
N PHE A 280 12.28 16.39 -2.91
CA PHE A 280 13.05 15.14 -2.74
C PHE A 280 12.28 14.06 -1.97
N ASP A 281 11.01 14.30 -1.65
CA ASP A 281 10.28 13.42 -0.74
C ASP A 281 9.96 12.07 -1.35
N LYS A 282 9.86 12.01 -2.67
CA LYS A 282 9.60 10.80 -3.45
C LYS A 282 10.78 9.85 -3.49
N GLU A 283 12.01 10.34 -3.35
CA GLU A 283 13.22 9.50 -3.27
C GLU A 283 13.12 8.50 -2.10
N SER A 284 12.56 8.94 -0.96
CA SER A 284 12.40 8.10 0.23
C SER A 284 11.37 6.97 0.08
N LEU A 285 10.54 7.01 -0.96
CA LEU A 285 9.53 6.00 -1.25
C LEU A 285 10.10 4.83 -2.06
N ILE A 286 11.26 5.01 -2.69
CA ILE A 286 11.89 3.99 -3.52
C ILE A 286 12.26 2.78 -2.65
N GLY A 287 11.87 1.60 -3.10
CA GLY A 287 12.09 0.34 -2.39
C GLY A 287 11.16 0.10 -1.18
N LYS A 288 10.24 1.02 -0.89
CA LYS A 288 9.24 0.83 0.18
C LYS A 288 8.05 0.02 -0.31
N ARG A 289 7.34 -0.62 0.63
CA ARG A 289 6.11 -1.41 0.37
C ARG A 289 4.88 -0.79 1.03
N ILE A 290 5.07 -0.01 2.09
CA ILE A 290 3.99 0.64 2.82
C ILE A 290 4.38 2.07 3.20
N MET A 291 3.48 3.01 2.89
CA MET A 291 3.50 4.37 3.40
C MET A 291 2.35 4.50 4.39
N ALA A 292 2.69 4.64 5.67
CA ALA A 292 1.69 4.72 6.72
C ALA A 292 2.01 5.78 7.77
N SER A 293 1.09 6.71 8.01
CA SER A 293 1.29 7.84 8.92
C SER A 293 0.23 7.94 10.00
N ASP A 294 0.70 8.18 11.22
CA ASP A 294 -0.12 8.51 12.39
C ASP A 294 -0.38 10.02 12.52
N GLU A 295 0.24 10.84 11.67
CA GLU A 295 0.22 12.30 11.78
C GLU A 295 -0.87 12.94 10.92
N VAL A 296 -1.43 14.03 11.44
CA VAL A 296 -2.41 14.85 10.73
C VAL A 296 -1.66 15.73 9.73
N GLY A 297 -1.81 15.43 8.44
CA GLY A 297 -1.34 16.31 7.36
C GLY A 297 -2.07 17.67 7.35
N LYS A 298 -1.67 18.57 6.46
CA LYS A 298 -2.43 19.81 6.24
C LYS A 298 -3.80 19.45 5.69
N ALA A 299 -4.84 20.12 6.21
CA ALA A 299 -6.21 19.88 5.78
C ALA A 299 -6.41 20.08 4.27
N ASN A 300 -5.71 21.02 3.64
CA ASN A 300 -5.81 21.23 2.19
C ASN A 300 -4.69 20.49 1.46
N ILE A 301 -5.06 19.67 0.47
CA ILE A 301 -4.11 18.98 -0.41
C ILE A 301 -4.07 19.69 -1.76
N ASP A 302 -2.87 20.06 -2.22
CA ASP A 302 -2.68 20.73 -3.50
C ASP A 302 -2.82 19.75 -4.70
N GLU A 303 -3.07 20.30 -5.89
CA GLU A 303 -3.32 19.53 -7.11
C GLU A 303 -2.14 18.62 -7.49
N ALA A 304 -0.88 19.05 -7.31
CA ALA A 304 0.29 18.24 -7.63
C ALA A 304 0.36 17.01 -6.71
N THR A 305 0.18 17.22 -5.40
CA THR A 305 0.12 16.13 -4.41
C THR A 305 -1.00 15.12 -4.71
N VAL A 306 -2.20 15.59 -5.08
CA VAL A 306 -3.31 14.69 -5.43
C VAL A 306 -3.03 13.91 -6.72
N ASN A 307 -2.38 14.53 -7.71
CA ASN A 307 -1.96 13.85 -8.93
C ASN A 307 -0.96 12.72 -8.65
N ASP A 308 0.06 12.96 -7.82
CA ASP A 308 0.99 11.91 -7.40
C ASP A 308 0.28 10.82 -6.58
N PHE A 309 -0.61 11.19 -5.67
CA PHE A 309 -1.38 10.23 -4.88
C PHE A 309 -2.23 9.31 -5.76
N LYS A 310 -2.90 9.84 -6.80
CA LYS A 310 -3.66 9.03 -7.77
C LYS A 310 -2.78 8.03 -8.51
N LYS A 311 -1.56 8.43 -8.88
CA LYS A 311 -0.58 7.56 -9.54
C LYS A 311 -0.12 6.45 -8.60
N LEU A 312 0.19 6.77 -7.34
CA LEU A 312 0.54 5.77 -6.32
C LEU A 312 -0.59 4.76 -6.07
N LEU A 313 -1.84 5.24 -5.95
CA LEU A 313 -3.01 4.39 -5.79
C LEU A 313 -3.22 3.43 -6.97
N SER A 314 -2.83 3.83 -8.17
CA SER A 314 -3.02 3.07 -9.41
C SER A 314 -1.77 2.31 -9.87
N VAL A 315 -0.68 2.39 -9.09
CA VAL A 315 0.63 1.81 -9.43
C VAL A 315 1.13 2.28 -10.80
N GLU A 316 1.01 3.59 -11.04
CA GLU A 316 1.53 4.26 -12.24
C GLU A 316 2.96 4.82 -12.00
N PRO A 317 3.77 5.01 -13.07
CA PRO A 317 5.08 5.63 -12.95
C PRO A 317 5.03 7.06 -12.38
N ILE A 318 5.94 7.36 -11.47
CA ILE A 318 6.17 8.70 -10.94
C ILE A 318 7.63 9.11 -11.12
N HIS A 319 7.87 10.42 -11.26
CA HIS A 319 9.22 10.96 -11.25
C HIS A 319 9.66 11.26 -9.82
N ALA A 320 10.83 10.75 -9.44
CA ALA A 320 11.48 11.02 -8.17
C ALA A 320 12.79 11.77 -8.41
N ASP A 321 12.83 13.04 -7.97
CA ASP A 321 14.08 13.80 -7.91
C ASP A 321 14.94 13.26 -6.78
N ARG A 322 16.23 13.06 -7.06
CA ARG A 322 17.20 12.52 -6.12
C ARG A 322 18.27 13.55 -5.79
N LYS A 323 18.59 13.72 -4.50
CA LYS A 323 19.50 14.79 -4.09
C LYS A 323 20.90 14.57 -4.67
N GLY A 324 21.35 15.47 -5.55
CA GLY A 324 22.66 15.40 -6.20
C GLY A 324 22.81 14.26 -7.21
N ARG A 325 21.69 13.68 -7.68
CA ARG A 325 21.66 12.57 -8.66
C ARG A 325 20.61 12.85 -9.72
N THR A 326 20.70 12.14 -10.86
CA THR A 326 19.70 12.24 -11.93
C THR A 326 18.32 11.80 -11.43
N GLN A 327 17.28 12.53 -11.85
CA GLN A 327 15.88 12.13 -11.67
C GLN A 327 15.65 10.74 -12.24
N VAL A 328 14.79 9.96 -11.59
CA VAL A 328 14.38 8.64 -12.08
C VAL A 328 12.88 8.54 -12.19
N GLU A 329 12.43 7.79 -13.16
CA GLU A 329 11.05 7.32 -13.25
C GLU A 329 10.95 5.95 -12.59
N VAL A 330 10.03 5.81 -11.64
CA VAL A 330 9.86 4.59 -10.85
C VAL A 330 8.38 4.26 -10.72
N THR A 331 8.04 2.98 -10.75
CA THR A 331 6.68 2.50 -10.46
C THR A 331 6.66 1.95 -9.05
N LEU A 332 5.88 2.57 -8.17
CA LEU A 332 5.87 2.23 -6.74
C LEU A 332 4.57 1.52 -6.36
N ASP A 333 4.70 0.27 -5.93
CA ASP A 333 3.58 -0.54 -5.45
C ASP A 333 3.41 -0.38 -3.92
N LEU A 334 2.91 0.79 -3.51
CA LEU A 334 2.76 1.15 -2.10
C LEU A 334 1.35 0.84 -1.57
N LYS A 335 1.33 0.33 -0.33
CA LYS A 335 0.15 0.28 0.53
C LYS A 335 0.05 1.61 1.28
N LEU A 336 -1.08 2.31 1.17
CA LEU A 336 -1.24 3.69 1.67
C LEU A 336 -2.26 3.71 2.81
N ILE A 337 -1.85 4.12 4.02
CA ILE A 337 -2.70 4.13 5.22
C ILE A 337 -2.43 5.38 6.05
N PHE A 338 -3.46 6.16 6.35
CA PHE A 338 -3.30 7.42 7.05
C PHE A 338 -4.31 7.53 8.19
N ASN A 339 -3.83 7.95 9.37
CA ASN A 339 -4.69 8.42 10.44
C ASN A 339 -4.89 9.92 10.31
N THR A 340 -6.12 10.38 10.50
CA THR A 340 -6.40 11.82 10.57
C THR A 340 -7.54 12.12 11.54
N ASN A 341 -7.46 13.28 12.18
CA ASN A 341 -8.53 13.81 13.01
C ASN A 341 -9.32 14.92 12.29
N ALA A 342 -8.86 15.34 11.11
CA ALA A 342 -9.47 16.39 10.30
C ALA A 342 -9.79 15.87 8.90
N VAL A 343 -10.82 16.45 8.29
CA VAL A 343 -11.16 16.18 6.89
C VAL A 343 -10.06 16.77 6.00
N LEU A 344 -9.52 15.94 5.11
CA LEU A 344 -8.60 16.38 4.06
C LEU A 344 -9.39 16.84 2.85
N ASN A 345 -9.28 18.13 2.51
CA ASN A 345 -9.92 18.74 1.36
C ASN A 345 -9.08 18.45 0.10
N PHE A 346 -9.65 17.64 -0.78
CA PHE A 346 -9.14 17.40 -2.12
C PHE A 346 -9.77 18.38 -3.11
N PRO A 347 -9.06 18.79 -4.18
CA PRO A 347 -9.67 19.53 -5.28
C PRO A 347 -10.84 18.75 -5.88
N SER A 348 -11.97 19.42 -6.11
CA SER A 348 -13.23 18.80 -6.57
C SER A 348 -13.09 18.06 -7.90
N SER A 349 -12.22 18.55 -8.79
CA SER A 349 -11.90 17.92 -10.09
C SER A 349 -11.32 16.50 -9.97
N HIS A 350 -10.88 16.09 -8.77
CA HIS A 350 -10.30 14.78 -8.52
C HIS A 350 -11.21 13.82 -7.76
N ALA A 351 -12.36 14.26 -7.27
CA ALA A 351 -13.27 13.44 -6.46
C ALA A 351 -13.62 12.10 -7.14
N LYS A 352 -14.03 12.16 -8.41
CA LYS A 352 -14.38 10.97 -9.23
C LYS A 352 -13.21 9.99 -9.41
N ALA A 353 -11.98 10.50 -9.49
CA ALA A 353 -10.80 9.66 -9.63
C ALA A 353 -10.41 8.97 -8.31
N LEU A 354 -10.75 9.57 -7.17
CA LEU A 354 -10.44 9.03 -5.84
C LEU A 354 -11.55 8.14 -5.28
N GLU A 355 -12.81 8.35 -5.68
CA GLU A 355 -14.03 7.68 -5.20
C GLU A 355 -13.84 6.17 -4.96
N ARG A 356 -13.33 5.45 -5.95
CA ARG A 356 -13.16 3.98 -5.88
C ARG A 356 -11.80 3.53 -5.35
N ARG A 357 -10.86 4.46 -5.17
CA ARG A 357 -9.45 4.21 -4.84
C ARG A 357 -9.14 4.45 -3.37
N ILE A 358 -9.99 5.18 -2.64
CA ILE A 358 -9.83 5.43 -1.21
C ILE A 358 -10.99 4.84 -0.41
N ALA A 359 -10.75 4.57 0.86
CA ALA A 359 -11.78 4.24 1.84
C ALA A 359 -11.54 5.05 3.11
N VAL A 360 -12.54 5.83 3.49
CA VAL A 360 -12.55 6.56 4.77
C VAL A 360 -13.23 5.68 5.81
N ILE A 361 -12.44 5.21 6.76
CA ILE A 361 -12.90 4.39 7.88
C ILE A 361 -13.31 5.31 9.03
N PRO A 362 -14.59 5.32 9.46
CA PRO A 362 -15.00 6.03 10.66
C PRO A 362 -14.49 5.30 11.91
N CYS A 363 -13.79 6.02 12.77
CA CYS A 363 -13.29 5.55 14.06
C CYS A 363 -13.90 6.42 15.16
N GLU A 364 -15.14 6.11 15.53
CA GLU A 364 -15.94 6.93 16.45
C GLU A 364 -15.91 6.44 17.90
N TYR A 365 -15.51 5.18 18.10
CA TYR A 365 -15.44 4.61 19.44
C TYR A 365 -14.41 5.35 20.29
N TYR A 366 -14.82 5.76 21.49
CA TYR A 366 -13.93 6.39 22.45
C TYR A 366 -13.46 5.37 23.48
N VAL A 367 -12.16 5.09 23.49
CA VAL A 367 -11.52 4.18 24.44
C VAL A 367 -11.39 4.90 25.78
N GLU A 368 -12.29 4.58 26.71
CA GLU A 368 -12.31 5.17 28.06
C GLU A 368 -11.05 4.77 28.88
N LYS A 369 -10.69 3.50 28.80
CA LYS A 369 -9.52 2.93 29.48
C LYS A 369 -8.63 2.24 28.45
N ALA A 370 -7.54 2.91 28.09
CA ALA A 370 -6.56 2.35 27.18
C ALA A 370 -5.83 1.17 27.84
N ASP A 371 -5.76 0.05 27.14
CA ASP A 371 -4.88 -1.06 27.47
C ASP A 371 -3.46 -0.75 26.95
N PRO A 372 -2.47 -0.49 27.83
CA PRO A 372 -1.13 -0.10 27.41
C PRO A 372 -0.42 -1.20 26.64
N ASP A 373 -0.76 -2.46 26.91
CA ASP A 373 -0.09 -3.65 26.37
C ASP A 373 -0.84 -4.20 25.14
N LEU A 374 -1.86 -3.49 24.64
CA LEU A 374 -2.71 -3.96 23.54
C LEU A 374 -1.90 -4.30 22.30
N ILE A 375 -0.91 -3.47 21.95
CA ILE A 375 -0.08 -3.73 20.76
C ILE A 375 0.78 -4.99 20.94
N GLU A 376 1.25 -5.27 22.14
CA GLU A 376 2.04 -6.46 22.46
C GLU A 376 1.18 -7.71 22.35
N LYS A 377 -0.03 -7.68 22.95
CA LYS A 377 -1.03 -8.77 22.81
C LYS A 377 -1.40 -9.06 21.36
N LEU A 378 -1.54 -8.02 20.53
CA LEU A 378 -1.82 -8.17 19.10
C LEU A 378 -0.61 -8.70 18.32
N GLN A 379 0.61 -8.37 18.74
CA GLN A 379 1.83 -8.94 18.17
C GLN A 379 2.03 -10.40 18.57
N ASP A 380 1.63 -10.79 19.78
CA ASP A 380 1.61 -12.19 20.21
C ASP A 380 0.63 -13.03 19.38
N GLU A 381 -0.51 -12.45 18.96
CA GLU A 381 -1.50 -13.08 18.06
C GLU A 381 -1.16 -12.93 16.56
N LYS A 382 -0.04 -12.30 16.20
CA LYS A 382 0.24 -11.86 14.82
C LYS A 382 0.17 -12.99 13.80
N LYS A 383 0.62 -14.19 14.17
CA LYS A 383 0.58 -15.37 13.30
C LYS A 383 -0.87 -15.82 13.06
N GLU A 384 -1.64 -15.96 14.13
CA GLU A 384 -3.04 -16.36 14.07
C GLU A 384 -3.89 -15.32 13.34
N ILE A 385 -3.57 -14.02 13.51
CA ILE A 385 -4.18 -12.92 12.75
C ILE A 385 -3.91 -13.11 11.26
N PHE A 386 -2.66 -13.36 10.85
CA PHE A 386 -2.35 -13.62 9.44
C PHE A 386 -3.12 -14.82 8.88
N LEU A 387 -3.14 -15.95 9.60
CA LEU A 387 -3.83 -17.17 9.17
C LEU A 387 -5.34 -16.94 9.03
N TYR A 388 -5.95 -16.14 9.92
CA TYR A 388 -7.34 -15.71 9.80
C TYR A 388 -7.56 -14.76 8.62
N LEU A 389 -6.69 -13.77 8.43
CA LEU A 389 -6.78 -12.84 7.29
C LEU A 389 -6.62 -13.56 5.95
N MET A 390 -5.79 -14.61 5.87
CA MET A 390 -5.68 -15.45 4.67
C MET A 390 -6.93 -16.31 4.45
N TYR A 391 -7.63 -16.73 5.51
CA TYR A 391 -8.97 -17.30 5.37
C TYR A 391 -9.97 -16.28 4.81
N VAL A 392 -9.96 -15.03 5.29
CA VAL A 392 -10.81 -13.95 4.75
C VAL A 392 -10.49 -13.70 3.27
N TYR A 393 -9.21 -13.59 2.91
CA TYR A 393 -8.77 -13.45 1.52
C TYR A 393 -9.24 -14.61 0.63
N LYS A 394 -9.21 -15.85 1.16
CA LYS A 394 -9.76 -17.01 0.45
C LYS A 394 -11.24 -16.84 0.13
N GLN A 395 -12.03 -16.27 1.05
CA GLN A 395 -13.45 -16.01 0.79
C GLN A 395 -13.64 -14.94 -0.28
N ILE A 396 -12.81 -13.88 -0.27
CA ILE A 396 -12.83 -12.84 -1.32
C ILE A 396 -12.61 -13.45 -2.69
N VAL A 397 -11.56 -14.28 -2.85
CA VAL A 397 -11.24 -14.94 -4.13
C VAL A 397 -12.32 -15.95 -4.52
N LYS A 398 -12.81 -16.76 -3.56
CA LYS A 398 -13.84 -17.78 -3.81
C LYS A 398 -15.16 -17.18 -4.30
N ASN A 399 -15.53 -16.03 -3.75
CA ASN A 399 -16.78 -15.35 -4.10
C ASN A 399 -16.63 -14.39 -5.29
N ASP A 400 -15.46 -14.37 -5.94
CA ASP A 400 -15.13 -13.49 -7.08
C ASP A 400 -15.47 -12.01 -6.80
N ILE A 401 -15.13 -11.56 -5.59
CA ILE A 401 -15.44 -10.18 -5.17
C ILE A 401 -14.62 -9.21 -6.00
N GLU A 402 -15.30 -8.37 -6.78
CA GLU A 402 -14.65 -7.37 -7.62
C GLU A 402 -14.34 -6.06 -6.89
N TYR A 403 -15.06 -5.77 -5.81
CA TYR A 403 -14.98 -4.53 -5.07
C TYR A 403 -15.40 -4.75 -3.61
N LEU A 404 -14.56 -4.31 -2.65
CA LEU A 404 -14.91 -4.36 -1.23
C LEU A 404 -15.91 -3.25 -0.89
N GLN A 405 -17.11 -3.57 -0.45
CA GLN A 405 -18.14 -2.58 -0.17
C GLN A 405 -18.56 -2.61 1.30
N ASN A 406 -18.74 -1.42 1.87
CA ASN A 406 -19.48 -1.18 3.10
C ASN A 406 -20.20 0.15 2.90
N ASP A 407 -21.53 0.15 3.01
CA ASP A 407 -22.34 1.30 2.60
C ASP A 407 -22.01 2.56 3.40
N ARG A 408 -21.74 2.40 4.70
CA ARG A 408 -21.35 3.49 5.58
C ARG A 408 -19.99 4.08 5.21
N VAL A 409 -19.00 3.24 4.92
CA VAL A 409 -17.68 3.69 4.43
C VAL A 409 -17.80 4.39 3.09
N THR A 410 -18.63 3.88 2.18
CA THR A 410 -18.88 4.50 0.87
C THR A 410 -19.52 5.87 1.04
N GLU A 411 -20.57 6.00 1.85
CA GLU A 411 -21.24 7.26 2.14
C GLU A 411 -20.27 8.30 2.71
N ILE A 412 -19.49 7.92 3.72
CA ILE A 412 -18.50 8.82 4.35
C ILE A 412 -17.38 9.19 3.35
N SER A 413 -16.92 8.25 2.54
CA SER A 413 -15.88 8.52 1.53
C SER A 413 -16.37 9.48 0.45
N HIS A 414 -17.62 9.32 0.00
CA HIS A 414 -18.25 10.22 -0.96
C HIS A 414 -18.44 11.61 -0.36
N ASP A 415 -18.97 11.68 0.86
CA ASP A 415 -19.12 12.92 1.61
C ASP A 415 -17.78 13.63 1.75
N TRP A 416 -16.72 12.93 2.16
CA TRP A 416 -15.37 13.47 2.32
C TRP A 416 -14.81 14.08 1.04
N LEU A 417 -14.97 13.36 -0.08
CA LEU A 417 -14.49 13.81 -1.39
C LEU A 417 -15.38 14.90 -2.01
N ASN A 418 -16.46 15.28 -1.34
CA ASN A 418 -17.57 16.05 -1.91
C ASN A 418 -18.07 15.46 -3.23
N PHE A 419 -18.05 14.14 -3.34
CA PHE A 419 -18.52 13.43 -4.51
C PHE A 419 -20.04 13.52 -4.62
N GLY A 420 -20.51 13.83 -5.83
CA GLY A 420 -21.93 14.01 -6.12
C GLY A 420 -22.51 15.34 -5.64
N TYR A 421 -21.73 16.28 -5.12
CA TYR A 421 -22.21 17.62 -4.78
C TYR A 421 -21.85 18.60 -5.90
N GLU A 422 -22.82 19.41 -6.34
CA GLU A 422 -22.57 20.56 -7.21
C GLU A 422 -22.64 21.84 -6.38
N PHE A 423 -21.47 22.46 -6.16
CA PHE A 423 -21.36 23.71 -5.41
C PHE A 423 -21.42 24.92 -6.34
N VAL A 424 -21.93 26.02 -5.81
CA VAL A 424 -22.08 27.28 -6.53
C VAL A 424 -21.10 28.32 -5.99
N SER A 425 -20.66 29.24 -6.85
CA SER A 425 -19.77 30.33 -6.42
C SER A 425 -20.54 31.28 -5.50
N SER A 426 -20.14 31.36 -4.23
CA SER A 426 -20.81 32.23 -3.26
C SER A 426 -19.84 32.78 -2.23
N LYS A 427 -19.94 34.10 -2.01
CA LYS A 427 -19.27 34.78 -0.88
C LYS A 427 -20.02 34.64 0.44
N SER A 428 -21.31 34.28 0.37
CA SER A 428 -22.22 34.24 1.54
C SER A 428 -22.36 32.85 2.16
N ALA A 429 -21.96 31.78 1.44
CA ALA A 429 -22.02 30.41 1.92
C ALA A 429 -20.76 29.64 1.54
N ASN A 430 -20.01 29.19 2.55
CA ASN A 430 -18.88 28.29 2.34
C ASN A 430 -19.34 26.87 1.95
N ILE A 431 -18.40 26.03 1.50
CA ILE A 431 -18.69 24.65 1.06
C ILE A 431 -19.44 23.84 2.12
N ALA A 432 -19.09 23.99 3.41
CA ALA A 432 -19.76 23.26 4.48
C ALA A 432 -21.25 23.65 4.61
N HIS A 433 -21.59 24.94 4.53
CA HIS A 433 -22.98 25.40 4.55
C HIS A 433 -23.74 24.97 3.30
N GLN A 434 -23.12 25.07 2.12
CA GLN A 434 -23.72 24.61 0.87
C GLN A 434 -23.99 23.10 0.92
N LYS A 435 -23.06 22.32 1.45
CA LYS A 435 -23.19 20.87 1.61
C LYS A 435 -24.31 20.48 2.57
N ALA A 436 -24.41 21.16 3.72
CA ALA A 436 -25.53 20.99 4.64
C ALA A 436 -26.87 21.30 3.96
N CYS A 437 -26.93 22.38 3.17
CA CYS A 437 -28.10 22.75 2.37
C CYS A 437 -28.48 21.66 1.37
N ILE A 438 -27.53 21.17 0.57
CA ILE A 438 -27.76 20.09 -0.41
C ILE A 438 -28.27 18.82 0.29
N ASN A 439 -27.69 18.44 1.43
CA ASN A 439 -28.14 17.27 2.18
C ASN A 439 -29.57 17.43 2.71
N LEU A 440 -29.92 18.62 3.22
CA LEU A 440 -31.28 18.91 3.66
C LEU A 440 -32.26 18.91 2.48
N LEU A 441 -31.90 19.52 1.35
CA LEU A 441 -32.68 19.46 0.12
C LEU A 441 -32.95 18.01 -0.29
N ARG A 442 -31.91 17.17 -0.36
CA ARG A 442 -32.03 15.73 -0.70
C ARG A 442 -32.93 14.96 0.26
N LYS A 443 -33.00 15.37 1.52
CA LYS A 443 -33.89 14.76 2.52
C LYS A 443 -35.34 15.19 2.34
N LEU A 444 -35.58 16.44 1.95
CA LEU A 444 -36.90 17.05 1.89
C LEU A 444 -37.60 16.90 0.53
N ILE A 445 -36.85 16.88 -0.56
CA ILE A 445 -37.42 16.96 -1.92
C ILE A 445 -36.89 15.86 -2.83
N GLU A 446 -37.66 15.55 -3.86
CA GLU A 446 -37.35 14.58 -4.91
C GLU A 446 -37.80 15.09 -6.27
N ILE A 447 -37.14 14.60 -7.33
CA ILE A 447 -37.60 14.82 -8.70
C ILE A 447 -38.87 14.00 -8.90
N LYS A 448 -39.98 14.68 -9.14
CA LYS A 448 -41.31 14.08 -9.29
C LYS A 448 -42.04 14.75 -10.46
N PRO A 449 -42.02 14.12 -11.65
CA PRO A 449 -42.64 14.67 -12.84
C PRO A 449 -44.10 15.10 -12.62
N GLY A 450 -44.46 16.28 -13.11
CA GLY A 450 -45.79 16.89 -12.94
C GLY A 450 -46.04 17.51 -11.56
N SER A 451 -45.08 17.47 -10.63
CA SER A 451 -45.18 18.16 -9.34
C SER A 451 -44.58 19.56 -9.41
N ARG A 452 -44.94 20.41 -8.43
CA ARG A 452 -44.37 21.75 -8.29
C ARG A 452 -44.18 22.12 -6.82
N ILE A 453 -43.09 22.82 -6.51
CA ILE A 453 -42.84 23.42 -5.19
C ILE A 453 -42.70 24.94 -5.35
N LYS A 454 -43.42 25.71 -4.53
CA LYS A 454 -43.26 27.17 -4.49
C LYS A 454 -41.86 27.53 -4.00
N VAL A 455 -41.09 28.29 -4.79
CA VAL A 455 -39.69 28.63 -4.50
C VAL A 455 -39.54 29.30 -3.14
N SER A 456 -40.41 30.27 -2.83
CA SER A 456 -40.37 31.00 -1.55
C SER A 456 -40.57 30.09 -0.34
N ARG A 457 -41.44 29.07 -0.48
CA ARG A 457 -41.75 28.12 0.60
C ARG A 457 -40.57 27.17 0.84
N LEU A 458 -39.96 26.65 -0.23
CA LEU A 458 -38.74 25.84 -0.08
C LEU A 458 -37.63 26.64 0.61
N ASN A 459 -37.42 27.89 0.19
CA ASN A 459 -36.39 28.74 0.77
C ASN A 459 -36.66 29.08 2.24
N GLU A 460 -37.92 29.23 2.65
CA GLU A 460 -38.30 29.40 4.06
C GLU A 460 -37.92 28.17 4.89
N VAL A 461 -38.37 26.98 4.48
CA VAL A 461 -38.09 25.71 5.18
C VAL A 461 -36.59 25.45 5.33
N ILE A 462 -35.80 25.74 4.29
CA ILE A 462 -34.35 25.58 4.35
C ILE A 462 -33.71 26.61 5.29
N ARG A 463 -34.14 27.88 5.25
CA ARG A 463 -33.57 28.94 6.10
C ARG A 463 -33.87 28.76 7.58
N ASP A 464 -34.97 28.07 7.91
CA ASP A 464 -35.31 27.73 9.30
C ASP A 464 -34.27 26.78 9.93
N GLU A 465 -33.64 25.92 9.12
CA GLU A 465 -32.62 24.98 9.59
C GLU A 465 -31.18 25.45 9.31
N ILE A 466 -30.95 26.14 8.18
CA ILE A 466 -29.61 26.47 7.69
C ILE A 466 -29.55 27.92 7.22
N LYS A 467 -28.65 28.70 7.82
CA LYS A 467 -28.43 30.12 7.49
C LYS A 467 -27.73 30.27 6.13
N VAL A 468 -28.51 30.28 5.05
CA VAL A 468 -28.06 30.47 3.66
C VAL A 468 -29.01 31.44 2.95
N SER A 469 -28.50 32.26 2.03
CA SER A 469 -29.34 33.20 1.28
C SER A 469 -30.27 32.49 0.31
N SER A 470 -31.43 33.09 0.02
CA SER A 470 -32.39 32.53 -0.95
C SER A 470 -31.77 32.31 -2.33
N GLN A 471 -30.85 33.18 -2.76
CA GLN A 471 -30.15 33.03 -4.03
C GLN A 471 -29.33 31.74 -4.04
N VAL A 472 -28.48 31.53 -3.02
CA VAL A 472 -27.66 30.32 -2.94
C VAL A 472 -28.54 29.06 -2.86
N ILE A 473 -29.65 29.09 -2.14
CA ILE A 473 -30.59 27.94 -2.11
C ILE A 473 -31.12 27.65 -3.51
N ASN A 474 -31.53 28.67 -4.26
CA ASN A 474 -32.04 28.51 -5.61
C ASN A 474 -30.98 27.93 -6.56
N ASP A 475 -29.77 28.51 -6.55
CA ASP A 475 -28.66 28.06 -7.40
C ASP A 475 -28.31 26.59 -7.09
N LEU A 476 -28.31 26.21 -5.81
CA LEU A 476 -28.04 24.84 -5.37
C LEU A 476 -29.13 23.86 -5.80
N VAL A 477 -30.40 24.26 -5.77
CA VAL A 477 -31.52 23.45 -6.27
C VAL A 477 -31.36 23.20 -7.77
N GLN A 478 -31.07 24.26 -8.54
CA GLN A 478 -30.87 24.15 -9.97
C GLN A 478 -29.68 23.25 -10.33
N ALA A 479 -28.53 23.43 -9.67
CA ALA A 479 -27.34 22.63 -9.90
C ALA A 479 -27.54 21.14 -9.52
N ASN A 480 -28.11 20.85 -8.35
CA ASN A 480 -28.11 19.47 -7.83
C ASN A 480 -29.32 18.62 -8.25
N PHE A 481 -30.41 19.26 -8.71
CA PHE A 481 -31.63 18.55 -9.13
C PHE A 481 -31.95 18.73 -10.63
N ASN A 482 -31.20 19.59 -11.33
CA ASN A 482 -31.38 19.88 -12.75
C ASN A 482 -32.83 20.23 -13.11
N VAL A 483 -33.46 21.05 -12.26
CA VAL A 483 -34.85 21.49 -12.41
C VAL A 483 -34.92 22.95 -12.84
N GLN A 484 -35.98 23.30 -13.54
CA GLN A 484 -36.27 24.66 -13.96
C GLN A 484 -37.38 25.26 -13.11
N SER A 485 -37.44 26.59 -13.11
CA SER A 485 -38.48 27.34 -12.44
C SER A 485 -39.39 28.05 -13.43
N ARG A 486 -40.68 28.14 -13.12
CA ARG A 486 -41.69 28.86 -13.92
C ARG A 486 -42.49 29.82 -13.06
N LEU A 487 -42.95 30.90 -13.67
CA LEU A 487 -43.87 31.84 -13.05
C LEU A 487 -45.30 31.34 -13.23
N ASN A 488 -46.10 31.34 -12.16
CA ASN A 488 -47.53 31.03 -12.23
C ASN A 488 -48.26 31.88 -11.19
N ASN A 489 -49.27 32.64 -11.63
CA ASN A 489 -50.06 33.54 -10.78
C ASN A 489 -49.20 34.48 -9.90
N GLY A 490 -48.13 35.04 -10.47
CA GLY A 490 -47.23 35.97 -9.77
C GLY A 490 -46.23 35.32 -8.80
N TYR A 491 -46.21 33.99 -8.68
CA TYR A 491 -45.27 33.26 -7.84
C TYR A 491 -44.36 32.33 -8.66
N LYS A 492 -43.10 32.21 -8.23
CA LYS A 492 -42.10 31.31 -8.83
C LYS A 492 -42.23 29.90 -8.25
N TYR A 493 -42.25 28.89 -9.12
CA TYR A 493 -42.34 27.47 -8.75
C TYR A 493 -41.21 26.67 -9.39
N TRP A 494 -40.61 25.75 -8.65
CA TRP A 494 -39.79 24.67 -9.21
C TRP A 494 -40.70 23.63 -9.85
N VAL A 495 -40.44 23.28 -11.11
CA VAL A 495 -41.21 22.30 -11.90
C VAL A 495 -40.56 20.92 -11.79
N ASP A 496 -41.37 19.87 -11.79
CA ASP A 496 -40.95 18.46 -11.65
C ASP A 496 -40.21 18.16 -10.34
N LEU A 497 -40.46 18.97 -9.32
CA LEU A 497 -39.93 18.82 -7.97
C LEU A 497 -41.10 18.63 -7.00
N GLY A 498 -40.99 17.67 -6.09
CA GLY A 498 -42.00 17.35 -5.08
C GLY A 498 -41.39 17.14 -3.70
N TRP A 499 -42.19 17.35 -2.66
CA TRP A 499 -41.79 17.02 -1.29
C TRP A 499 -41.77 15.51 -1.11
N LYS A 500 -40.71 14.98 -0.49
CA LYS A 500 -40.68 13.60 0.00
C LYS A 500 -41.69 13.47 1.13
N GLU A 501 -42.43 12.37 1.16
CA GLU A 501 -43.27 12.01 2.30
C GLU A 501 -42.37 11.83 3.53
N THR A 502 -42.26 12.88 4.34
CA THR A 502 -41.53 12.85 5.61
C THR A 502 -42.54 12.84 6.75
N ASP A 503 -42.16 12.30 7.92
CA ASP A 503 -43.03 12.10 9.10
C ASP A 503 -43.70 13.38 9.67
N LYS A 504 -43.55 14.53 9.03
CA LYS A 504 -44.33 15.75 9.31
C LYS A 504 -45.56 15.80 8.41
N LYS A 505 -46.62 15.09 8.80
CA LYS A 505 -47.94 15.10 8.15
C LYS A 505 -48.71 16.43 8.26
N ASP A 506 -48.24 17.40 9.03
CA ASP A 506 -49.06 18.58 9.39
C ASP A 506 -49.01 19.78 8.42
N ASP A 507 -48.20 19.75 7.36
CA ASP A 507 -48.10 20.86 6.40
C ASP A 507 -48.45 20.47 4.94
N MET A 508 -49.09 19.32 4.72
CA MET A 508 -49.69 19.01 3.41
C MET A 508 -50.97 19.82 3.23
N ILE A 509 -50.86 21.01 2.64
CA ILE A 509 -52.02 21.57 1.94
C ILE A 509 -52.28 20.66 0.75
N SER A 510 -53.35 19.86 0.81
CA SER A 510 -53.92 19.22 -0.35
C SER A 510 -54.28 20.31 -1.36
N PHE A 511 -53.61 20.35 -2.50
CA PHE A 511 -54.04 21.19 -3.60
C PHE A 511 -54.61 20.34 -4.72
N ASP A 512 -55.80 20.75 -5.14
CA ASP A 512 -56.69 20.07 -6.06
C ASP A 512 -56.02 19.68 -7.37
N LYS A 513 -56.43 18.51 -7.86
CA LYS A 513 -56.28 18.12 -9.26
C LYS A 513 -57.04 19.14 -10.11
N ASN A 514 -56.38 19.60 -11.17
CA ASN A 514 -56.90 20.45 -12.26
C ASN A 514 -56.65 21.95 -12.09
N GLU A 515 -55.49 22.41 -12.55
CA GLU A 515 -55.45 23.58 -13.42
C GLU A 515 -54.56 23.26 -14.63
N ASN A 516 -55.18 23.25 -15.80
CA ASN A 516 -54.54 23.02 -17.08
C ASN A 516 -53.69 24.23 -17.50
N VAL A 517 -52.64 23.88 -18.23
CA VAL A 517 -51.69 24.67 -19.03
C VAL A 517 -52.24 26.00 -19.58
N THR A 518 -51.47 27.06 -19.37
CA THR A 518 -51.21 28.09 -20.39
C THR A 518 -49.70 28.37 -20.42
N ASP A 519 -49.16 28.41 -21.63
CA ASP A 519 -47.76 28.68 -21.95
C ASP A 519 -47.33 30.04 -21.40
N ASP A 520 -46.23 30.08 -20.65
CA ASP A 520 -45.48 31.31 -20.36
C ASP A 520 -44.00 30.96 -20.09
N GLU A 521 -43.14 31.92 -20.46
CA GLU A 521 -41.74 31.77 -20.88
C GLU A 521 -40.80 31.03 -19.91
N PHE A 522 -39.92 30.22 -20.50
CA PHE A 522 -38.72 29.72 -19.83
C PHE A 522 -37.74 30.88 -19.65
N LEU A 523 -37.38 31.19 -18.40
CA LEU A 523 -36.31 32.15 -18.12
C LEU A 523 -35.00 31.40 -17.89
N TYR A 524 -34.00 31.71 -18.71
CA TYR A 524 -32.59 31.41 -18.43
C TYR A 524 -32.02 32.54 -17.56
N GLU A 525 -31.13 32.23 -16.60
CA GLU A 525 -30.64 33.19 -15.60
C GLU A 525 -29.85 34.40 -16.16
N ASP A 526 -29.53 34.41 -17.46
CA ASP A 526 -28.84 35.54 -18.09
C ASP A 526 -29.73 36.79 -18.28
N ASP A 527 -31.05 36.70 -18.09
CA ASP A 527 -31.99 37.81 -18.36
C ASP A 527 -32.35 38.68 -17.15
N LEU A 528 -31.64 38.58 -16.02
CA LEU A 528 -31.84 39.45 -14.86
C LEU A 528 -30.58 40.23 -14.48
N ASN A 529 -30.16 41.11 -15.38
CA ASN A 529 -29.38 42.29 -15.00
C ASN A 529 -30.18 43.55 -15.33
N LEU A 530 -31.22 43.80 -14.53
CA LEU A 530 -31.92 45.08 -14.51
C LEU A 530 -31.83 45.62 -13.10
N GLY A 531 -30.94 46.61 -12.98
CA GLY A 531 -30.57 47.25 -11.74
C GLY A 531 -31.73 47.94 -11.05
N TRP A 532 -31.61 47.98 -9.74
CA TRP A 532 -32.25 48.99 -8.90
C TRP A 532 -31.15 49.57 -8.03
N GLU A 533 -30.69 50.76 -8.44
CA GLU A 533 -30.21 51.78 -7.52
C GLU A 533 -31.34 52.04 -6.53
N ASP A 534 -31.03 51.97 -5.24
CA ASP A 534 -31.70 52.79 -4.24
C ASP A 534 -30.61 53.51 -3.45
N PHE A 535 -30.55 54.80 -3.75
CA PHE A 535 -29.89 55.86 -3.03
C PHE A 535 -30.67 56.22 -1.75
N ASP A 536 -29.97 56.92 -0.85
CA ASP A 536 -30.44 57.73 0.28
C ASP A 536 -30.85 56.98 1.57
N ASP A 537 -30.51 57.43 2.79
CA ASP A 537 -29.65 58.52 3.28
C ASP A 537 -29.49 58.34 4.82
N GLU A 538 -28.42 58.94 5.36
CA GLU A 538 -27.94 59.06 6.76
C GLU A 538 -27.12 57.91 7.41
#